data_AF-A0A8T0EUN7-F1
#
_entry.id   AF-A0A8T0EUN7-F1
#
_cell.length_a   1.000
_cell.length_b   1.000
_cell.length_c   1.000
_cell.angle_alpha   90.00
_cell.angle_beta   90.00
_cell.angle_gamma   90.00
#
_symmetry.space_group_name_H-M   'P 1'
#
loop_
_entity.id
_entity.type
_entity.pdbx_description
1 polymer ?
#
loop_
_entity_poly.entity_id
_entity_poly.type
_entity_poly.pdbx_seq_one_letter_code
_entity_poly.pdbx_strand_id
1 'polypeptide(L)'
;MQIFQISPFISAKSTADYFDSIENLVGDIKETICEDPDKLYSRILSECFHETNLYKYKRAFKECYVGIEVVNGKKLYDWICSHTDESAEKADKCIEEKINQQAGEDTFSELTYDVMNCTISKLPSEDYKRK
;
A
#
# COMPACT_ATOMS: atom_id res chain seq x y z
N MET A 1 -3.48 33.16 -22.44
CA MET A 1 -3.98 31.82 -22.10
C MET A 1 -2.75 30.99 -21.72
N GLN A 2 -2.37 30.99 -20.44
CA GLN A 2 -1.22 30.22 -19.95
C GLN A 2 -1.73 28.85 -19.50
N ILE A 3 -1.33 27.82 -20.23
CA ILE A 3 -1.58 26.43 -19.88
C ILE A 3 -0.56 26.09 -18.78
N PHE A 4 -1.02 25.94 -17.54
CA PHE A 4 -0.21 25.39 -16.46
C PHE A 4 0.16 23.95 -16.82
N GLN A 5 1.40 23.74 -17.27
CA GLN A 5 2.00 22.41 -17.32
C GLN A 5 2.26 21.99 -15.87
N ILE A 6 1.35 21.19 -15.31
CA ILE A 6 1.63 20.45 -14.08
C ILE A 6 2.55 19.32 -14.50
N SER A 7 3.85 19.53 -14.29
CA SER A 7 4.89 18.52 -14.45
C SER A 7 4.54 17.27 -13.63
N PRO A 8 4.70 16.04 -14.15
CA PRO A 8 4.38 14.82 -13.41
C PRO A 8 5.49 14.41 -12.42
N PHE A 9 6.41 15.32 -12.09
CA PHE A 9 7.48 15.04 -11.13
C PHE A 9 6.93 15.15 -9.71
N ILE A 10 6.17 14.14 -9.29
CA ILE A 10 6.05 13.83 -7.86
C ILE A 10 7.43 13.27 -7.49
N SER A 11 8.30 14.15 -6.99
CA SER A 11 9.61 13.75 -6.47
C SER A 11 9.40 12.70 -5.37
N ALA A 12 10.22 11.65 -5.32
CA ALA A 12 10.25 10.63 -4.26
C ALA A 12 10.19 11.23 -2.82
N LYS A 13 10.65 12.47 -2.65
CA LYS A 13 10.57 13.24 -1.41
C LYS A 13 9.14 13.64 -1.03
N SER A 14 8.30 14.00 -2.00
CA SER A 14 6.88 14.32 -1.82
C SER A 14 6.05 13.10 -1.47
N THR A 15 6.41 11.91 -1.96
CA THR A 15 5.77 10.65 -1.57
C THR A 15 6.20 10.25 -0.16
N ALA A 16 7.48 10.36 0.19
CA ALA A 16 7.97 10.08 1.54
C ALA A 16 7.31 10.99 2.58
N ASP A 17 7.26 12.31 2.35
CA ASP A 17 6.59 13.27 3.24
C ASP A 17 5.07 13.01 3.35
N TYR A 18 4.45 12.41 2.32
CA TYR A 18 3.05 12.03 2.33
C TYR A 18 2.80 10.68 3.02
N PHE A 19 3.68 9.70 2.85
CA PHE A 19 3.65 8.46 3.62
C PHE A 19 3.85 8.74 5.10
N ASP A 20 4.76 9.65 5.46
CA ASP A 20 4.95 10.13 6.83
C ASP A 20 3.69 10.86 7.35
N SER A 21 2.99 11.62 6.49
CA SER A 21 1.69 12.23 6.81
C SER A 21 0.56 11.20 6.96
N ILE A 22 0.53 10.13 6.15
CA ILE A 22 -0.40 9.01 6.26
C ILE A 22 -0.10 8.18 7.50
N GLU A 23 1.16 7.86 7.80
CA GLU A 23 1.59 7.17 9.02
C GLU A 23 1.20 7.97 10.27
N ASN A 24 1.31 9.30 10.21
CA ASN A 24 0.81 10.17 11.27
C ASN A 24 -0.74 10.23 11.31
N LEU A 25 -1.44 10.06 10.18
CA LEU A 25 -2.90 10.03 10.11
C LEU A 25 -3.45 8.68 10.62
N VAL A 26 -2.77 7.59 10.29
CA VAL A 26 -3.10 6.20 10.57
C VAL A 26 -2.05 5.67 11.54
N GLY A 27 -2.23 5.96 12.84
CA GLY A 27 -1.36 5.42 13.88
C GLY A 27 -1.21 3.91 13.74
N ASP A 28 0.02 3.43 13.93
CA ASP A 28 0.50 2.06 13.70
C ASP A 28 -0.42 1.26 12.75
N ILE A 29 -0.30 1.52 11.45
CA ILE A 29 -1.13 0.92 10.39
C ILE A 29 -1.26 -0.60 10.61
N LYS A 30 -0.19 -1.26 11.05
CA LYS A 30 -0.24 -2.69 11.34
C LYS A 30 -1.19 -3.02 12.50
N GLU A 31 -1.14 -2.30 13.62
CA GLU A 31 -2.04 -2.49 14.76
C GLU A 31 -3.49 -2.23 14.33
N THR A 32 -3.75 -1.09 13.68
CA THR A 32 -5.10 -0.72 13.21
C THR A 32 -5.69 -1.76 12.25
N ILE A 33 -4.89 -2.27 11.32
CA ILE A 33 -5.38 -3.25 10.36
C ILE A 33 -5.47 -4.64 11.00
N CYS A 34 -4.48 -5.07 11.79
CA CYS A 34 -4.43 -6.41 12.38
C CYS A 34 -5.44 -6.62 13.51
N GLU A 35 -5.84 -5.55 14.21
CA GLU A 35 -6.83 -5.58 15.28
C GLU A 35 -8.27 -5.30 14.78
N ASP A 36 -8.47 -5.05 13.48
CA ASP A 36 -9.80 -4.81 12.88
C ASP A 36 -10.72 -6.04 13.04
N PRO A 37 -11.72 -6.00 13.95
CA PRO A 37 -12.55 -7.15 14.26
C PRO A 37 -13.51 -7.50 13.10
N ASP A 38 -13.87 -6.52 12.28
CA ASP A 38 -14.80 -6.67 11.16
C ASP A 38 -14.07 -6.92 9.83
N LYS A 39 -12.73 -6.81 9.83
CA LYS A 39 -11.87 -6.91 8.64
C LYS A 39 -12.32 -5.97 7.52
N LEU A 40 -12.97 -4.86 7.89
CA LEU A 40 -13.46 -3.83 6.98
C LEU A 40 -12.30 -3.24 6.18
N TYR A 41 -11.21 -2.90 6.87
CA TYR A 41 -10.01 -2.36 6.23
C TYR A 41 -9.38 -3.39 5.30
N SER A 42 -9.23 -4.65 5.76
CA SER A 42 -8.70 -5.74 4.94
C SER A 42 -9.53 -5.97 3.67
N ARG A 43 -10.86 -5.88 3.77
CA ARG A 43 -11.77 -5.99 2.62
C ARG A 43 -11.57 -4.84 1.64
N ILE A 44 -11.61 -3.60 2.12
CA ILE A 44 -11.43 -2.40 1.29
C ILE A 44 -10.05 -2.42 0.61
N LEU A 45 -9.00 -2.72 1.37
CA LEU A 45 -7.63 -2.86 0.85
C LEU A 45 -7.57 -3.95 -0.23
N SER A 46 -8.25 -5.07 -0.03
CA SER A 46 -8.32 -6.14 -1.05
C SER A 46 -9.06 -5.72 -2.31
N GLU A 47 -10.10 -4.92 -2.21
CA GLU A 47 -10.79 -4.34 -3.36
C GLU A 47 -9.87 -3.35 -4.09
N CYS A 48 -9.26 -2.42 -3.36
CA CYS A 48 -8.34 -1.42 -3.92
C CYS A 48 -7.08 -2.04 -4.53
N PHE A 49 -6.55 -3.10 -3.95
CA PHE A 49 -5.45 -3.86 -4.54
C PHE A 49 -5.83 -4.48 -5.90
N HIS A 50 -7.09 -4.86 -6.10
CA HIS A 50 -7.58 -5.43 -7.35
C HIS A 50 -7.94 -4.36 -8.39
N GLU A 51 -8.50 -3.24 -7.93
CA GLU A 51 -8.83 -2.09 -8.78
C GLU A 51 -7.58 -1.35 -9.29
N THR A 52 -6.49 -1.41 -8.53
CA THR A 52 -5.19 -0.88 -8.93
C THR A 52 -4.37 -1.88 -9.73
N ASN A 53 -3.39 -1.36 -10.47
CA ASN A 53 -2.51 -2.16 -11.32
C ASN A 53 -1.46 -2.98 -10.55
N LEU A 54 -1.56 -3.12 -9.22
CA LEU A 54 -0.59 -3.86 -8.40
C LEU A 54 -0.61 -5.37 -8.66
N TYR A 55 -1.78 -5.94 -8.96
CA TYR A 55 -1.89 -7.38 -9.23
C TYR A 55 -1.04 -7.83 -10.44
N LYS A 56 -0.69 -6.93 -11.37
CA LYS A 56 0.20 -7.27 -12.49
C LYS A 56 1.59 -7.70 -12.03
N TYR A 57 2.02 -7.28 -10.84
CA TYR A 57 3.30 -7.66 -10.21
C TYR A 57 3.19 -8.85 -9.26
N LYS A 58 2.10 -9.64 -9.32
CA LYS A 58 1.89 -10.82 -8.46
C LYS A 58 3.10 -11.76 -8.35
N ARG A 59 3.94 -11.84 -9.38
CA ARG A 59 5.16 -12.66 -9.34
C ARG A 59 6.16 -12.10 -8.32
N ALA A 60 6.41 -10.79 -8.35
CA ALA A 60 7.30 -10.15 -7.40
C ALA A 60 6.77 -10.30 -5.97
N PHE A 61 5.45 -10.17 -5.76
CA PHE A 61 4.83 -10.44 -4.46
C PHE A 61 5.10 -11.87 -3.97
N LYS A 62 4.97 -12.88 -4.82
CA LYS A 62 5.27 -14.28 -4.44
C LYS A 62 6.74 -14.51 -4.11
N GLU A 63 7.63 -13.78 -4.76
CA GLU A 63 9.08 -13.89 -4.53
C GLU A 63 9.51 -13.20 -3.22
N CYS A 64 8.81 -12.13 -2.81
CA CYS A 64 9.17 -11.34 -1.63
C CYS A 64 8.41 -11.71 -0.36
N TYR A 65 7.12 -12.02 -0.47
CA TYR A 65 6.29 -12.47 0.66
C TYR A 65 6.34 -14.00 0.74
N VAL A 66 7.40 -14.51 1.34
CA VAL A 66 7.69 -15.96 1.37
C VAL A 66 6.51 -16.74 1.93
N GLY A 67 6.08 -17.77 1.19
CA GLY A 67 4.95 -18.62 1.57
C GLY A 67 3.58 -18.11 1.12
N ILE A 68 3.49 -16.97 0.43
CA ILE A 68 2.22 -16.52 -0.15
C ILE A 68 1.91 -17.28 -1.46
N GLU A 69 0.83 -18.04 -1.48
CA GLU A 69 0.41 -18.78 -2.68
C GLU A 69 -0.52 -17.96 -3.59
N VAL A 70 -1.35 -17.10 -2.98
CA VAL A 70 -2.38 -16.30 -3.65
C VAL A 70 -2.14 -14.84 -3.32
N VAL A 71 -1.95 -14.01 -4.35
CA VAL A 71 -1.71 -12.57 -4.19
C VAL A 71 -3.02 -11.81 -4.36
N ASN A 72 -3.57 -11.36 -3.24
CA ASN A 72 -4.65 -10.39 -3.14
C ASN A 72 -4.51 -9.64 -1.81
N GLY A 73 -5.21 -8.51 -1.64
CA GLY A 73 -5.02 -7.70 -0.43
C GLY A 73 -5.37 -8.45 0.85
N LYS A 74 -6.38 -9.33 0.86
CA LYS A 74 -6.68 -10.16 2.03
C LYS A 74 -5.51 -11.08 2.42
N LYS A 75 -4.88 -11.75 1.46
CA LYS A 75 -3.79 -12.70 1.72
C LYS A 75 -2.48 -12.01 2.07
N LEU A 76 -2.20 -10.85 1.47
CA LEU A 76 -1.09 -10.00 1.86
C LEU A 76 -1.28 -9.50 3.29
N TYR A 77 -2.48 -9.07 3.63
CA TYR A 77 -2.86 -8.70 4.98
C TYR A 77 -2.70 -9.84 5.99
N ASP A 78 -3.30 -11.02 5.72
CA ASP A 78 -3.18 -12.18 6.60
C ASP A 78 -1.69 -12.55 6.81
N TRP A 79 -0.85 -12.37 5.79
CA TRP A 79 0.60 -12.57 5.88
C TRP A 79 1.26 -11.53 6.79
N ILE A 80 1.00 -10.23 6.59
CA ILE A 80 1.57 -9.14 7.40
C ILE A 80 1.24 -9.31 8.89
N CYS A 81 0.01 -9.70 9.23
CA CYS A 81 -0.40 -9.91 10.62
C CYS A 81 0.12 -11.21 11.25
N SER A 82 0.58 -12.16 10.44
CA SER A 82 1.17 -13.41 10.94
C SER A 82 2.70 -13.38 11.04
N HIS A 83 3.34 -12.28 10.61
CA HIS A 83 4.79 -12.13 10.58
C HIS A 83 5.25 -10.92 11.41
N THR A 84 6.53 -10.92 11.79
CA THR A 84 7.16 -9.82 12.54
C THR A 84 7.31 -8.57 11.66
N ASP A 85 7.46 -7.40 12.29
CA ASP A 85 7.68 -6.14 11.58
C ASP A 85 8.96 -6.19 10.73
N GLU A 86 10.03 -6.80 11.27
CA GLU A 86 11.27 -7.04 10.51
C GLU A 86 11.05 -7.88 9.25
N SER A 87 10.16 -8.88 9.31
CA SER A 87 9.84 -9.71 8.14
C SER A 87 9.02 -8.94 7.11
N ALA A 88 8.09 -8.11 7.57
CA ALA A 88 7.30 -7.23 6.72
C ALA A 88 8.20 -6.20 6.02
N GLU A 89 9.08 -5.51 6.75
CA GLU A 89 10.01 -4.52 6.19
C GLU A 89 10.93 -5.14 5.13
N LYS A 90 11.43 -6.36 5.35
CA LYS A 90 12.23 -7.08 4.36
C LYS A 90 11.43 -7.44 3.10
N ALA A 91 10.19 -7.87 3.27
CA ALA A 91 9.31 -8.18 2.14
C ALA A 91 8.99 -6.92 1.33
N ASP A 92 8.72 -5.80 2.02
CA ASP A 92 8.40 -4.49 1.45
C ASP A 92 9.58 -3.93 0.64
N LYS A 93 10.80 -3.97 1.20
CA LYS A 93 12.03 -3.59 0.47
C LYS A 93 12.26 -4.45 -0.78
N CYS A 94 12.05 -5.77 -0.66
CA CYS A 94 12.19 -6.68 -1.79
C CYS A 94 11.20 -6.38 -2.92
N ILE A 95 9.92 -6.12 -2.58
CA ILE A 95 8.89 -5.87 -3.58
C ILE A 95 9.09 -4.51 -4.27
N GLU A 96 9.51 -3.50 -3.50
CA GLU A 96 9.90 -2.19 -4.01
C GLU A 96 11.02 -2.31 -5.05
N GLU A 97 12.12 -2.96 -4.69
CA GLU A 97 13.27 -3.15 -5.59
C GLU A 97 12.85 -3.86 -6.88
N LYS A 98 12.06 -4.94 -6.78
CA LYS A 98 11.64 -5.71 -7.96
C LYS A 98 10.69 -4.94 -8.87
N ILE A 99 9.74 -4.20 -8.30
CA ILE A 99 8.79 -3.41 -9.10
C ILE A 99 9.52 -2.25 -9.77
N ASN A 100 10.39 -1.55 -9.04
CA ASN A 100 11.13 -0.42 -9.59
C ASN A 100 12.11 -0.87 -10.69
N GLN A 101 12.75 -2.04 -10.55
CA GLN A 101 13.56 -2.65 -11.60
C GLN A 101 12.76 -3.01 -12.87
N GLN A 102 11.49 -3.37 -12.73
CA GLN A 102 10.65 -3.81 -13.86
C GLN A 102 9.96 -2.65 -14.59
N ALA A 103 9.59 -1.60 -13.88
CA ALA A 103 8.66 -0.58 -14.40
C ALA A 103 9.18 0.85 -14.30
N GLY A 104 10.31 1.08 -13.63
CA GLY A 104 10.92 2.39 -13.44
C GLY A 104 11.02 2.77 -11.97
N GLU A 105 11.97 3.65 -11.67
CA GLU A 105 12.13 4.26 -10.36
C GLU A 105 10.80 4.85 -9.86
N ASP A 106 10.56 4.77 -8.55
CA ASP A 106 9.34 5.26 -7.87
C ASP A 106 8.01 4.57 -8.24
N THR A 107 7.97 3.62 -9.18
CA THR A 107 6.73 2.94 -9.58
C THR A 107 6.03 2.26 -8.39
N PHE A 108 6.79 1.63 -7.48
CA PHE A 108 6.20 1.02 -6.28
C PHE A 108 5.49 2.05 -5.40
N SER A 109 6.13 3.21 -5.19
CA SER A 109 5.59 4.30 -4.38
C SER A 109 4.30 4.86 -4.99
N GLU A 110 4.27 5.08 -6.31
CA GLU A 110 3.06 5.53 -7.03
C GLU A 110 1.90 4.55 -6.90
N LEU A 111 2.18 3.25 -7.05
CA LEU A 111 1.16 2.22 -6.96
C LEU A 111 0.61 2.06 -5.54
N THR A 112 1.48 2.12 -4.55
CA THR A 112 1.09 2.08 -3.13
C THR A 112 0.26 3.31 -2.80
N TYR A 113 0.63 4.49 -3.33
CA TYR A 113 -0.16 5.71 -3.22
C TYR A 113 -1.58 5.55 -3.80
N ASP A 114 -1.71 4.96 -4.98
CA ASP A 114 -3.02 4.68 -5.60
C ASP A 114 -3.89 3.76 -4.73
N VAL A 115 -3.31 2.71 -4.15
CA VAL A 115 -4.05 1.81 -3.25
C VAL A 115 -4.49 2.51 -1.98
N MET A 116 -3.60 3.30 -1.38
CA MET A 116 -3.92 4.04 -0.16
C MET A 116 -5.02 5.06 -0.40
N ASN A 117 -4.95 5.83 -1.49
CA ASN A 117 -6.01 6.76 -1.86
C ASN A 117 -7.35 6.07 -2.14
N CYS A 118 -7.33 4.93 -2.84
CA CYS A 118 -8.54 4.14 -3.03
C CYS A 118 -9.12 3.71 -1.68
N THR A 119 -8.27 3.19 -0.78
CA THR A 119 -8.68 2.70 0.54
C THR A 119 -9.31 3.82 1.36
N ILE A 120 -8.62 4.94 1.42
CA ILE A 120 -9.07 6.20 2.03
C ILE A 120 -10.43 6.62 1.46
N SER A 121 -10.61 6.65 0.14
CA SER A 121 -11.87 7.10 -0.47
C SER A 121 -13.09 6.22 -0.15
N LYS A 122 -12.85 4.96 0.23
CA LYS A 122 -13.88 3.96 0.53
C LYS A 122 -14.14 3.77 2.02
N LEU A 123 -13.28 4.31 2.89
CA LEU A 123 -13.50 4.28 4.33
C LEU A 123 -14.72 5.14 4.69
N PRO A 124 -15.62 4.66 5.58
CA PRO A 124 -16.73 5.45 6.09
C PRO A 124 -16.24 6.77 6.70
N SER A 125 -16.96 7.87 6.47
CA SER A 125 -16.61 9.20 7.01
C SER A 125 -16.55 9.28 8.55
N GLU A 126 -17.16 8.31 9.24
CA GLU A 126 -17.13 8.17 10.70
C GLU A 126 -15.79 7.58 11.21
N ASP A 127 -15.09 6.78 10.40
CA ASP A 127 -13.81 6.16 10.76
C ASP A 127 -12.64 7.14 10.65
N TYR A 128 -12.78 8.19 9.84
CA TYR A 128 -11.85 9.35 9.81
C TYR A 128 -11.87 10.18 11.10
N LYS A 129 -12.97 10.11 11.85
CA LYS A 129 -13.23 10.98 13.02
C LYS A 129 -12.93 10.32 14.36
N ARG A 130 -12.51 9.05 14.39
CA ARG A 130 -11.98 8.43 15.62
C ARG A 130 -10.50 8.83 15.79
N LYS A 131 -10.28 10.10 16.11
CA LYS A 131 -9.12 10.58 16.88
C LYS A 131 -9.62 11.54 17.94
#